data_AF-A0A2W6MUC1-F1
#
_entry.id   AF-A0A2W6MUC1-F1
#
_cell.length_a   1.000
_cell.length_b   1.000
_cell.length_c   1.000
_cell.angle_alpha   90.00
_cell.angle_beta   90.00
_cell.angle_gamma   90.00
#
_symmetry.space_group_name_H-M   'P 1'
#
loop_
_entity.id
_entity.type
_entity.pdbx_description
1 polymer ?
#
loop_
_entity_poly.entity_id
_entity_poly.type
_entity_poly.pdbx_seq_one_letter_code
_entity_poly.pdbx_strand_id
1 'polypeptide(L)'
;MLELSEFPKDNVDLLVTDVSSIAFKYSLYFERPSIFTFMGFTKIEFPKDKFYTLLESIGICVYSLKELCEVIANFDEISRQKSLKIKEFLEGEII
;
A
#
# COMPACT_ATOMS: atom_id res chain seq x y z
N MET A 1 -14.46 -12.17 -7.79
CA MET A 1 -13.30 -11.27 -7.98
C MET A 1 -13.81 -9.89 -7.63
N LEU A 2 -13.19 -9.15 -6.69
CA LEU A 2 -13.65 -7.80 -6.33
C LEU A 2 -13.32 -6.83 -7.47
N GLU A 3 -14.34 -6.19 -8.05
CA GLU A 3 -14.16 -5.12 -9.04
C GLU A 3 -14.13 -3.78 -8.32
N LEU A 4 -12.96 -3.12 -8.31
CA LEU A 4 -12.77 -1.87 -7.56
C LEU A 4 -13.62 -0.70 -8.10
N SER A 5 -14.05 -0.78 -9.36
CA SER A 5 -14.95 0.19 -10.00
C SER A 5 -16.34 0.26 -9.35
N GLU A 6 -16.71 -0.73 -8.54
CA GLU A 6 -17.97 -0.73 -7.79
C GLU A 6 -17.93 0.18 -6.56
N PHE A 7 -16.74 0.62 -6.14
CA PHE A 7 -16.55 1.49 -4.98
C PHE A 7 -16.24 2.92 -5.41
N PRO A 8 -17.07 3.91 -5.02
CA PRO A 8 -16.72 5.31 -5.18
C PRO A 8 -15.37 5.59 -4.50
N LYS A 9 -14.48 6.35 -5.17
CA LYS A 9 -13.16 6.70 -4.63
C LYS A 9 -13.21 7.36 -3.25
N ASP A 10 -14.31 8.05 -2.96
CA ASP A 10 -14.52 8.79 -1.72
C ASP A 10 -15.02 7.91 -0.55
N ASN A 11 -15.35 6.64 -0.79
CA ASN A 11 -15.92 5.73 0.22
C ASN A 11 -14.91 4.72 0.78
N VAL A 12 -13.66 4.71 0.31
CA VAL A 12 -12.64 3.75 0.76
C VAL A 12 -11.35 4.46 1.18
N ASP A 13 -11.17 4.61 2.49
CA ASP A 13 -10.05 5.36 3.05
C ASP A 13 -8.75 4.55 3.16
N LEU A 14 -8.86 3.24 3.38
CA LEU A 14 -7.73 2.39 3.70
C LEU A 14 -7.98 0.96 3.22
N LEU A 15 -6.93 0.34 2.65
CA LEU A 15 -6.87 -1.11 2.44
C LEU A 15 -5.86 -1.76 3.39
N VAL A 16 -6.30 -2.82 4.05
CA VAL A 16 -5.45 -3.72 4.86
C VAL A 16 -5.51 -5.10 4.22
N THR A 17 -4.36 -5.68 3.84
CA THR A 17 -4.31 -6.97 3.16
C THR A 17 -2.95 -7.66 3.32
N ASP A 18 -2.87 -8.97 3.14
CA ASP A 18 -1.64 -9.73 2.99
C ASP A 18 -1.36 -10.11 1.52
N VAL A 19 -2.25 -9.75 0.60
CA VAL A 19 -2.19 -10.12 -0.81
C VAL A 19 -1.70 -8.95 -1.68
N SER A 20 -0.49 -9.08 -2.23
CA SER A 20 0.13 -8.04 -3.07
C SER A 20 -0.71 -7.63 -4.27
N SER A 21 -1.35 -8.57 -4.97
CA SER A 21 -2.17 -8.27 -6.15
C SER A 21 -3.40 -7.41 -5.83
N ILE A 22 -3.99 -7.54 -4.64
CA ILE A 22 -5.10 -6.70 -4.18
C ILE A 22 -4.57 -5.31 -3.83
N ALA A 23 -3.45 -5.24 -3.12
CA ALA A 23 -2.79 -3.97 -2.79
C ALA A 23 -2.41 -3.18 -4.05
N PHE A 24 -1.85 -3.80 -5.09
CA PHE A 24 -1.57 -3.11 -6.36
C PHE A 24 -2.83 -2.53 -6.98
N LYS A 25 -3.89 -3.34 -7.09
CA LYS A 25 -5.15 -2.88 -7.69
C LYS A 25 -5.71 -1.68 -6.93
N TYR A 26 -5.77 -1.77 -5.61
CA TYR A 26 -6.24 -0.67 -4.77
C TYR A 26 -5.34 0.56 -4.91
N SER A 27 -4.03 0.39 -4.70
CA SER A 27 -3.13 1.52 -4.61
C SER A 27 -2.98 2.28 -5.93
N LEU A 28 -3.05 1.59 -7.07
CA LEU A 28 -3.01 2.22 -8.38
C LEU A 28 -4.37 2.85 -8.75
N TYR A 29 -5.49 2.24 -8.35
CA TYR A 29 -6.82 2.78 -8.66
C TYR A 29 -7.16 4.00 -7.80
N PHE A 30 -6.95 3.92 -6.49
CA PHE A 30 -7.27 4.97 -5.53
C PHE A 30 -6.12 5.96 -5.29
N GLU A 31 -4.91 5.69 -5.81
CA GLU A 31 -3.70 6.50 -5.60
C GLU A 31 -3.32 6.67 -4.12
N ARG A 32 -3.57 5.63 -3.33
CA ARG A 32 -3.36 5.59 -1.87
C ARG A 32 -2.54 4.35 -1.51
N PRO A 33 -1.68 4.36 -0.50
CA PRO A 33 -0.99 3.15 -0.09
C PRO A 33 -1.93 2.14 0.57
N SER A 34 -1.49 0.89 0.58
CA SER A 34 -2.11 -0.22 1.31
C SER A 34 -1.25 -0.59 2.52
N ILE A 35 -1.87 -1.10 3.58
CA ILE A 35 -1.16 -1.72 4.70
C ILE A 35 -1.05 -3.22 4.43
N PHE A 36 0.19 -3.71 4.37
CA PHE A 36 0.52 -5.11 4.28
C PHE A 36 0.61 -5.75 5.66
N THR A 37 -0.26 -6.72 5.97
CA THR A 37 -0.27 -7.40 7.27
C THR A 37 0.44 -8.73 7.20
N PHE A 38 1.61 -8.83 7.82
CA PHE A 38 2.46 -10.02 7.82
C PHE A 38 2.66 -10.55 9.24
N MET A 39 1.56 -10.78 9.97
CA MET A 39 1.53 -11.15 11.40
C MET A 39 2.29 -12.45 11.76
N GLY A 40 2.67 -13.26 10.77
CA GLY A 40 3.47 -14.48 10.94
C GLY A 40 4.96 -14.32 10.62
N PHE A 41 5.40 -13.12 10.25
CA PHE A 41 6.77 -12.82 9.85
C PHE A 41 7.37 -11.78 10.80
N THR A 42 8.68 -11.84 10.99
CA THR A 42 9.43 -10.80 11.72
C THR A 42 9.88 -9.67 10.80
N LYS A 43 10.14 -9.98 9.53
CA LYS A 43 10.55 -9.03 8.50
C LYS A 43 10.32 -9.64 7.12
N ILE A 44 10.05 -8.79 6.14
CA ILE A 44 10.19 -9.11 4.71
C ILE A 44 11.17 -8.11 4.12
N GLU A 45 12.15 -8.62 3.37
CA GLU A 45 13.08 -7.80 2.61
C GLU A 45 12.76 -7.98 1.13
N PHE A 46 12.63 -6.86 0.42
CA PHE A 46 12.37 -6.90 -1.00
C PHE A 46 13.69 -6.79 -1.78
N PRO A 47 13.93 -7.68 -2.74
CA PRO A 47 15.05 -7.54 -3.67
C PRO A 47 14.98 -6.22 -4.43
N LYS A 48 16.13 -5.70 -4.87
CA LYS A 48 16.19 -4.53 -5.75
C LYS A 48 15.75 -4.89 -7.16
N ASP A 49 14.43 -4.87 -7.38
CA ASP A 49 13.76 -5.02 -8.68
C ASP A 49 12.67 -3.96 -8.81
N LYS A 50 12.27 -3.65 -10.04
CA LYS A 50 11.21 -2.67 -10.34
C LYS A 50 9.89 -3.00 -9.67
N PHE A 51 9.50 -4.28 -9.72
CA PHE A 51 8.25 -4.74 -9.11
C PHE A 51 8.26 -4.52 -7.60
N TYR A 52 9.37 -4.87 -6.96
CA TYR A 52 9.56 -4.73 -5.52
C TYR A 52 9.69 -3.27 -5.08
N THR A 53 10.33 -2.43 -5.88
CA THR A 53 10.39 -0.97 -5.65
C THR A 53 8.99 -0.37 -5.66
N LEU A 54 8.14 -0.80 -6.61
CA LEU A 54 6.75 -0.37 -6.63
C LEU A 54 5.98 -0.87 -5.40
N LEU A 55 6.17 -2.12 -5.02
CA LEU A 55 5.55 -2.72 -3.84
C LEU A 55 5.89 -1.94 -2.55
N GLU A 56 7.15 -1.50 -2.41
CA GLU A 56 7.59 -0.63 -1.32
C GLU A 56 6.96 0.76 -1.38
N SER A 57 6.76 1.33 -2.58
CA SER A 57 6.08 2.62 -2.75
C SER A 57 4.61 2.55 -2.36
N ILE A 58 3.91 1.49 -2.78
CA ILE A 58 2.46 1.34 -2.54
C ILE A 58 2.11 0.75 -1.18
N GLY A 59 3.07 0.21 -0.43
CA GLY A 59 2.83 -0.65 0.72
C GLY A 59 3.45 -0.18 2.03
N ILE A 60 2.76 -0.41 3.15
CA ILE A 60 3.30 -0.27 4.51
C ILE A 60 3.27 -1.65 5.16
N CYS A 61 4.43 -2.25 5.40
CA CYS A 61 4.49 -3.57 6.02
C CYS A 61 4.37 -3.46 7.53
N VAL A 62 3.45 -4.23 8.12
CA VAL A 62 3.30 -4.38 9.57
C VAL A 62 3.37 -5.86 9.93
N TYR A 63 4.02 -6.16 11.05
CA TYR A 63 4.34 -7.52 11.48
C TYR A 63 3.66 -7.90 12.80
N SER A 64 2.97 -6.94 13.41
CA SER A 64 2.24 -7.15 14.66
C SER A 64 0.97 -6.30 14.71
N LEU A 65 0.00 -6.70 15.54
CA LEU A 65 -1.20 -5.91 15.77
C LEU A 65 -0.87 -4.53 16.35
N LYS A 66 0.18 -4.45 17.16
CA LYS A 66 0.70 -3.20 17.71
C LYS A 66 1.13 -2.25 16.60
N GLU A 67 1.96 -2.71 15.66
CA GLU A 67 2.38 -1.91 14.51
C GLU A 67 1.20 -1.50 13.63
N LEU A 68 0.23 -2.40 13.42
CA LEU A 68 -0.98 -2.07 12.67
C LEU A 68 -1.75 -0.91 13.33
N CYS A 69 -1.95 -0.96 14.64
CA CYS A 69 -2.61 0.14 15.36
C CYS A 69 -1.83 1.45 15.28
N GLU A 70 -0.50 1.40 15.41
CA GLU A 70 0.38 2.57 15.27
C GLU A 70 0.32 3.17 13.86
N VAL A 71 0.32 2.34 12.83
CA VAL A 71 0.21 2.78 11.43
C VAL A 71 -1.17 3.38 11.16
N ILE A 72 -2.25 2.76 11.63
CA ILE A 72 -3.62 3.30 11.46
C ILE A 72 -3.74 4.67 12.14
N ALA A 73 -3.20 4.83 13.35
CA ALA A 73 -3.25 6.09 14.08
C ALA A 73 -2.49 7.24 13.38
N ASN A 74 -1.49 6.91 12.55
CA ASN A 74 -0.68 7.87 11.80
C ASN A 74 -0.92 7.79 10.28
N PHE A 75 -2.02 7.14 9.86
CA PHE A 75 -2.17 6.74 8.47
C PHE A 75 -2.22 7.92 7.52
N ASP A 76 -2.90 9.00 7.87
CA ASP A 76 -3.03 10.18 7.00
C ASP A 76 -1.67 10.77 6.59
N GLU A 77 -0.74 10.89 7.54
CA GLU A 77 0.59 11.44 7.27
C GLU A 77 1.44 10.46 6.45
N ILE A 78 1.40 9.17 6.79
CA ILE A 78 2.13 8.12 6.02
C ILE A 78 1.56 8.03 4.60
N SER A 79 0.23 8.13 4.47
CA SER A 79 -0.51 8.08 3.22
C SER A 79 -0.10 9.22 2.29
N ARG A 80 -0.05 10.45 2.81
CA ARG A 80 0.41 11.62 2.06
C ARG A 80 1.81 11.43 1.46
N GLN A 81 2.75 10.89 2.24
CA GLN A 81 4.12 10.66 1.77
C GLN A 81 4.22 9.57 0.70
N LYS A 82 3.46 8.47 0.85
CA LYS A 82 3.49 7.37 -0.10
C LYS A 82 2.70 7.67 -1.38
N SER A 83 1.57 8.37 -1.29
CA SER A 83 0.79 8.78 -2.47
C SER A 83 1.60 9.61 -3.45
N LEU A 84 2.58 10.41 -3.00
CA LEU A 84 3.52 11.10 -3.88
C LEU A 84 4.33 10.11 -4.73
N LYS A 85 4.92 9.09 -4.10
CA LYS A 85 5.67 8.04 -4.82
C LYS A 85 4.81 7.25 -5.79
N ILE A 86 3.54 7.02 -5.45
CA ILE A 86 2.60 6.34 -6.35
C ILE A 86 2.34 7.20 -7.58
N LYS A 87 2.17 8.52 -7.41
CA LYS A 87 2.01 9.46 -8.53
C LYS A 87 3.26 9.54 -9.40
N GLU A 88 4.44 9.69 -8.80
CA GLU A 88 5.73 9.67 -9.51
C GLU A 88 5.88 8.39 -10.37
N PHE A 89 5.42 7.24 -9.86
CA PHE A 89 5.39 6.01 -10.65
C PHE A 89 4.37 6.06 -11.81
N LEU A 90 3.15 6.52 -11.56
CA LEU A 90 2.10 6.62 -12.59
C LEU A 90 2.47 7.61 -13.71
N GLU A 91 3.23 8.65 -13.38
CA GLU A 91 3.75 9.65 -14.31
C GLU A 91 5.02 9.16 -15.04
N GLY A 92 5.57 8.00 -14.65
CA GLY A 92 6.73 7.38 -15.28
C GLY A 92 8.07 7.96 -14.84
N GLU A 93 8.12 8.71 -13.73
CA GLU A 93 9.36 9.28 -13.18
C GLU A 93 10.16 8.23 -12.38
N ILE A 94 9.48 7.22 -11.83
CA ILE A 94 10.10 6.06 -11.19
C ILE A 94 10.08 4.89 -12.19
N ILE A 95 11.24 4.54 -12.75
CA ILE A 95 11.44 3.45 -13.72
C ILE A 95 12.43 2.40 -13.20
#